data_AF-C9LCB9-F1
#
_entry.id   AF-C9LCB9-F1
#
_cell.length_a   1.000
_cell.length_b   1.000
_cell.length_c   1.000
_cell.angle_alpha   90.00
_cell.angle_beta   90.00
_cell.angle_gamma   90.00
#
_symmetry.space_group_name_H-M   'P 1'
#
loop_
_entity.id
_entity.type
_entity.pdbx_description
1 polymer ?
#
loop_
_entity_poly.entity_id
_entity_poly.type
_entity_poly.pdbx_seq_one_letter_code
_entity_poly.pdbx_strand_id
1 'polypeptide(L)'
;MKSKPIVMKHFSTVHTSFVVDFTFTNNITILMGDSGTGKTATFSFIRECMALNSKILCMDNYDYQKNIKEIIVRTKGKLIVIDNADILLDDDIRKYISLDDKNQYLIIGRNPKNLFATKENLFELESKKIGEQTVFRIKPYM
;
A
#
# COMPACT_ATOMS: atom_id res chain seq x y z
N MET A 1 -3.22 -9.57 -12.33
CA MET A 1 -2.47 -10.79 -12.00
C MET A 1 -2.77 -11.20 -10.56
N LYS A 2 -3.30 -12.40 -10.32
CA LYS A 2 -3.56 -12.91 -8.97
C LYS A 2 -2.31 -13.64 -8.47
N SER A 3 -1.47 -12.93 -7.75
CA SER A 3 -0.33 -13.53 -7.02
C SER A 3 -0.61 -13.45 -5.52
N LYS A 4 -0.28 -14.49 -4.77
CA LYS A 4 -0.41 -14.50 -3.29
C LYS A 4 0.58 -13.48 -2.69
N PRO A 5 0.28 -12.86 -1.55
CA PRO A 5 1.22 -11.97 -0.88
C PRO A 5 2.50 -12.72 -0.50
N ILE A 6 3.66 -12.21 -0.92
CA ILE A 6 4.95 -12.90 -0.74
C ILE A 6 5.72 -12.46 0.52
N VAL A 7 5.38 -11.31 1.12
CA VAL A 7 6.08 -10.79 2.30
C VAL A 7 5.26 -11.00 3.57
N MET A 8 3.98 -10.62 3.55
CA MET A 8 3.08 -10.82 4.67
C MET A 8 1.61 -10.92 4.21
N LYS A 9 0.89 -11.89 4.80
CA LYS A 9 -0.55 -12.03 4.59
C LYS A 9 -1.37 -11.06 5.44
N HIS A 10 -0.84 -10.71 6.61
CA HIS A 10 -1.54 -9.89 7.59
C HIS A 10 -0.59 -8.84 8.16
N PHE A 11 -1.08 -7.61 8.29
CA PHE A 11 -0.40 -6.49 8.93
C PHE A 11 -1.35 -5.86 9.93
N SER A 12 -0.90 -5.67 11.17
CA SER A 12 -1.65 -4.91 12.15
C SER A 12 -0.74 -4.02 12.99
N THR A 13 -1.23 -2.83 13.31
CA THR A 13 -0.59 -1.91 14.27
C THR A 13 -1.66 -1.12 15.00
N VAL A 14 -1.34 -0.74 16.24
CA VAL A 14 -2.20 0.09 17.10
C VAL A 14 -1.48 1.40 17.36
N HIS A 15 -2.13 2.50 16.99
CA HIS A 15 -1.67 3.86 17.25
C HIS A 15 -2.74 4.58 18.08
N THR A 16 -2.62 4.50 19.41
CA THR A 16 -3.58 5.06 20.39
C THR A 16 -5.03 4.64 20.11
N SER A 17 -5.86 5.56 19.63
CA SER A 17 -7.27 5.36 19.28
C SER A 17 -7.48 4.84 17.85
N PHE A 18 -6.40 4.52 17.12
CA PHE A 18 -6.48 3.97 15.77
C PHE A 18 -5.86 2.59 15.68
N VAL A 19 -6.47 1.73 14.87
CA VAL A 19 -5.94 0.39 14.55
C VAL A 19 -5.90 0.25 13.05
N VAL A 20 -4.77 -0.18 12.50
CA VAL A 20 -4.69 -0.68 11.12
C VAL A 20 -4.71 -2.19 11.20
N ASP A 21 -5.60 -2.84 10.45
CA ASP A 21 -5.84 -4.28 10.49
C ASP A 21 -6.08 -4.78 9.05
N PHE A 22 -4.98 -5.05 8.34
CA PHE A 22 -4.98 -5.36 6.92
C PHE A 22 -4.73 -6.85 6.68
N THR A 23 -5.58 -7.45 5.87
CA THR A 23 -5.38 -8.80 5.34
C THR A 23 -5.21 -8.73 3.83
N PHE A 24 -4.00 -8.99 3.35
CA PHE A 24 -3.66 -9.00 1.94
C PHE A 24 -4.05 -10.33 1.31
N THR A 25 -4.76 -10.28 0.19
CA THR A 25 -5.07 -11.46 -0.64
C THR A 25 -4.22 -11.51 -1.91
N ASN A 26 -3.60 -10.39 -2.27
CA ASN A 26 -2.87 -10.20 -3.51
C ASN A 26 -1.48 -9.62 -3.22
N ASN A 27 -0.52 -9.92 -4.09
CA ASN A 27 0.82 -9.35 -4.00
C ASN A 27 0.85 -7.85 -4.30
N ILE A 28 -0.09 -7.38 -5.13
CA ILE A 28 -0.32 -5.96 -5.42
C ILE A 28 -1.73 -5.63 -4.96
N THR A 29 -1.82 -4.75 -3.96
CA THR A 29 -3.06 -4.18 -3.43
C THR A 29 -3.09 -2.69 -3.77
N ILE A 30 -4.12 -2.25 -4.47
CA ILE A 30 -4.34 -0.85 -4.82
C ILE A 30 -5.48 -0.33 -3.95
N LEU A 31 -5.15 0.58 -3.03
CA LEU A 31 -6.08 1.19 -2.11
C LEU A 31 -6.65 2.47 -2.71
N MET A 32 -7.83 2.32 -3.30
CA MET A 32 -8.63 3.34 -3.97
C MET A 32 -9.61 4.02 -2.99
N GLY A 33 -10.41 4.95 -3.50
CA GLY A 33 -11.54 5.57 -2.80
C GLY A 33 -11.37 7.06 -2.55
N ASP A 34 -12.41 7.68 -2.01
CA ASP A 34 -12.56 9.13 -1.91
C ASP A 34 -11.54 9.82 -0.99
N SER A 35 -11.47 11.15 -1.08
CA SER A 35 -10.66 11.94 -0.14
C SER A 35 -11.23 11.85 1.27
N GLY A 36 -10.37 11.96 2.29
CA GLY A 36 -10.82 12.03 3.69
C GLY A 36 -11.18 10.68 4.34
N THR A 37 -10.95 9.54 3.69
CA THR A 37 -11.31 8.21 4.26
C THR A 37 -10.31 7.65 5.29
N GLY A 38 -9.18 8.32 5.51
CA GLY A 38 -8.12 7.86 6.43
C GLY A 38 -6.90 7.18 5.78
N LYS A 39 -6.78 7.23 4.44
CA LYS A 39 -5.65 6.64 3.68
C LYS A 39 -4.28 7.19 4.12
N THR A 40 -4.12 8.51 4.18
CA THR A 40 -2.87 9.16 4.60
C THR A 40 -2.54 8.90 6.08
N ALA A 41 -3.56 8.82 6.95
CA ALA A 41 -3.35 8.41 8.34
C ALA A 41 -2.84 6.97 8.43
N THR A 42 -3.46 6.05 7.68
CA THR A 42 -3.03 4.65 7.59
C THR A 42 -1.59 4.54 7.09
N PHE A 43 -1.24 5.27 6.03
CA PHE A 43 0.15 5.34 5.54
C PHE A 43 1.12 5.78 6.65
N SER A 44 0.75 6.82 7.40
CA SER A 44 1.60 7.36 8.46
C SER A 44 1.86 6.33 9.57
N PHE A 45 0.82 5.59 9.99
CA PHE A 45 0.96 4.50 10.97
C PHE A 45 1.82 3.34 10.45
N ILE A 46 1.71 3.00 9.16
CA ILE A 46 2.57 1.97 8.54
C ILE A 46 4.02 2.47 8.46
N ARG A 47 4.23 3.75 8.14
CA ARG A 47 5.56 4.38 8.06
C ARG A 47 6.27 4.39 9.41
N GLU A 48 5.56 4.62 10.51
CA GLU A 48 6.13 4.48 11.86
C GLU A 48 6.66 3.06 12.13
N CYS A 49 5.96 2.05 11.62
CA CYS A 49 6.37 0.65 11.77
C CYS A 49 7.66 0.31 10.98
N MET A 50 8.06 1.13 10.01
CA MET A 50 9.29 0.92 9.22
C MET A 50 10.55 0.94 10.09
N ALA A 51 10.54 1.66 11.22
CA ALA A 51 11.66 1.70 12.16
C ALA A 51 11.90 0.35 12.87
N LEU A 52 10.84 -0.45 13.05
CA LEU A 52 10.88 -1.71 13.79
C LEU A 52 10.80 -2.93 12.86
N ASN A 53 10.31 -2.74 11.63
CA ASN A 53 10.12 -3.80 10.66
C ASN A 53 10.85 -3.50 9.36
N SER A 54 12.05 -4.08 9.22
CA SER A 54 12.90 -3.91 8.04
C SER A 54 12.30 -4.45 6.74
N LYS A 55 11.22 -5.25 6.81
CA LYS A 55 10.47 -5.73 5.64
C LYS A 55 9.53 -4.67 5.06
N ILE A 56 9.32 -3.55 5.73
CA ILE A 56 8.48 -2.45 5.24
C ILE A 56 9.38 -1.39 4.60
N LEU A 57 8.93 -0.84 3.48
CA LEU A 57 9.52 0.35 2.86
C LEU A 57 8.37 1.27 2.47
N CYS A 58 8.35 2.48 3.03
CA CYS A 58 7.35 3.48 2.70
C CYS A 58 7.94 4.56 1.81
N MET A 59 7.18 5.01 0.80
CA MET A 59 7.50 6.13 -0.07
C MET A 59 6.27 7.02 -0.24
N ASP A 60 6.47 8.34 -0.27
CA ASP A 60 5.40 9.33 -0.47
C ASP A 60 5.86 10.51 -1.34
N ASN A 61 5.01 11.53 -1.47
CA ASN A 61 5.28 12.68 -2.34
C ASN A 61 6.52 13.48 -1.94
N TYR A 62 7.05 13.34 -0.72
CA TYR A 62 8.32 13.96 -0.33
C TYR A 62 9.54 13.26 -0.95
N ASP A 63 9.37 12.04 -1.47
CA ASP A 63 10.42 11.27 -2.14
C ASP A 63 10.54 11.57 -3.64
N TYR A 64 9.74 12.49 -4.19
CA TYR A 64 9.65 12.73 -5.64
C TYR A 64 10.99 13.10 -6.32
N GLN A 65 11.95 13.67 -5.57
CA GLN A 65 13.28 14.00 -6.08
C GLN A 65 14.22 12.78 -6.15
N LYS A 66 13.86 11.67 -5.49
CA LYS A 66 14.65 10.44 -5.49
C LYS A 66 14.38 9.64 -6.76
N ASN A 67 15.33 8.79 -7.14
CA ASN A 67 15.13 7.83 -8.22
C ASN A 67 14.25 6.66 -7.76
N ILE A 68 12.93 6.86 -7.75
CA ILE A 68 11.94 5.87 -7.28
C ILE A 68 12.10 4.53 -8.01
N LYS A 69 12.28 4.57 -9.34
CA LYS A 69 12.49 3.38 -10.17
C LYS A 69 13.67 2.56 -9.68
N GLU A 70 14.81 3.20 -9.47
CA GLU A 70 16.03 2.53 -9.00
C GLU A 70 15.89 1.96 -7.58
N ILE A 71 15.23 2.70 -6.67
CA ILE A 71 14.94 2.22 -5.31
C ILE A 71 14.11 0.93 -5.37
N ILE A 72 13.03 0.92 -6.17
CA ILE A 72 12.16 -0.25 -6.32
C ILE A 72 12.94 -1.43 -6.93
N VAL A 73 13.70 -1.21 -8.01
CA VAL A 73 14.48 -2.26 -8.70
C VAL A 73 15.52 -2.93 -7.80
N ARG A 74 16.16 -2.15 -6.91
CA ARG A 74 17.17 -2.67 -5.98
C ARG A 74 16.57 -3.31 -4.73
N THR A 75 15.32 -3.00 -4.41
CA THR A 75 14.61 -3.54 -3.24
C THR A 75 14.13 -4.97 -3.51
N LYS A 76 14.25 -5.85 -2.52
CA LYS A 76 13.77 -7.23 -2.58
C LYS A 76 13.17 -7.65 -1.23
N GLY A 77 12.14 -8.48 -1.28
CA GLY A 77 11.54 -9.09 -0.09
C GLY A 77 10.82 -8.11 0.83
N LYS A 78 10.34 -6.97 0.29
CA LYS A 78 9.66 -5.93 1.09
C LYS A 78 8.19 -5.75 0.74
N LEU A 79 7.41 -5.37 1.74
CA LEU A 79 6.14 -4.69 1.54
C LEU A 79 6.46 -3.21 1.27
N ILE A 80 6.34 -2.83 0.01
CA ILE A 80 6.53 -1.47 -0.46
C ILE A 80 5.18 -0.75 -0.40
N VAL A 81 5.07 0.27 0.44
CA VAL A 81 3.87 1.09 0.62
C VAL A 81 4.10 2.44 -0.03
N ILE A 82 3.25 2.80 -1.00
CA ILE A 82 3.42 4.01 -1.80
C ILE A 82 2.18 4.88 -1.60
N ASP A 83 2.33 6.01 -0.91
CA ASP A 83 1.28 7.05 -0.86
C ASP A 83 1.41 8.02 -2.03
N ASN A 84 0.30 8.66 -2.40
CA ASN A 84 0.22 9.58 -3.53
C ASN A 84 0.78 8.95 -4.83
N ALA A 85 0.51 7.67 -5.07
CA ALA A 85 1.08 6.91 -6.19
C ALA A 85 0.80 7.50 -7.58
N ASP A 86 -0.22 8.35 -7.71
CA ASP A 86 -0.52 9.09 -8.94
C ASP A 86 0.55 10.14 -9.28
N ILE A 87 1.30 10.60 -8.27
CA ILE A 87 2.39 11.58 -8.41
C ILE A 87 3.74 10.87 -8.54
N LEU A 88 3.98 9.82 -7.75
CA LEU A 88 5.29 9.14 -7.71
C LEU A 88 5.52 8.19 -8.89
N LEU A 89 4.47 7.55 -9.39
CA LEU A 89 4.61 6.44 -10.32
C LEU A 89 4.21 6.86 -11.72
N ASP A 90 5.22 7.00 -12.57
CA ASP A 90 5.03 7.06 -14.02
C ASP A 90 4.65 5.67 -14.60
N ASP A 91 4.33 5.63 -15.88
CA ASP A 91 3.90 4.41 -16.58
C ASP A 91 4.98 3.31 -16.61
N ASP A 92 6.25 3.72 -16.62
CA ASP A 92 7.40 2.82 -16.64
C ASP A 92 7.55 2.09 -15.30
N ILE A 93 7.44 2.82 -14.20
CA ILE A 93 7.49 2.28 -12.84
C ILE A 93 6.26 1.39 -12.60
N ARG A 94 5.06 1.83 -13.02
CA ARG A 94 3.82 1.03 -12.92
C ARG A 94 3.95 -0.30 -13.66
N LYS A 95 4.48 -0.28 -14.88
CA LYS A 95 4.75 -1.49 -15.66
C LYS A 95 5.75 -2.40 -14.95
N TYR A 96 6.83 -1.86 -14.38
CA TYR A 96 7.78 -2.66 -13.59
C TYR A 96 7.10 -3.35 -12.40
N ILE A 97 6.37 -2.59 -11.57
CA ILE A 97 5.66 -3.11 -10.39
C ILE A 97 4.70 -4.23 -10.77
N SER A 98 3.97 -4.09 -11.89
CA SER A 98 3.01 -5.08 -12.35
C SER A 98 3.61 -6.46 -12.68
N LEU A 99 4.91 -6.50 -12.96
CA LEU A 99 5.67 -7.70 -13.30
C LEU A 99 6.62 -8.13 -12.16
N ASP A 100 6.71 -7.37 -11.07
CA ASP A 100 7.64 -7.65 -9.99
C ASP A 100 7.14 -8.82 -9.12
N ASP A 101 7.98 -9.85 -9.03
CA ASP A 101 7.80 -11.05 -8.24
C ASP A 101 8.65 -11.06 -6.96
N LYS A 102 9.41 -9.98 -6.69
CA LYS A 102 10.36 -9.89 -5.57
C LYS A 102 9.82 -9.10 -4.39
N ASN A 103 8.85 -8.22 -4.61
CA ASN A 103 8.25 -7.39 -3.56
C ASN A 103 6.72 -7.50 -3.55
N GLN A 104 6.14 -7.17 -2.40
CA GLN A 104 4.70 -7.00 -2.21
C GLN A 104 4.39 -5.50 -2.18
N TYR A 105 3.23 -5.09 -2.69
CA TYR A 105 2.89 -3.68 -2.87
C TYR A 105 1.54 -3.32 -2.23
N LEU A 106 1.54 -2.23 -1.48
CA LEU A 106 0.34 -1.47 -1.13
C LEU A 106 0.44 -0.10 -1.80
N ILE A 107 -0.36 0.12 -2.85
CA ILE A 107 -0.34 1.34 -3.66
C ILE A 107 -1.57 2.17 -3.28
N ILE A 108 -1.35 3.35 -2.71
CA ILE A 108 -2.41 4.27 -2.31
C ILE A 108 -2.49 5.37 -3.37
N GLY A 109 -3.59 5.40 -4.11
CA GLY A 109 -3.77 6.28 -5.25
C GLY A 109 -5.15 6.16 -5.87
N ARG A 110 -5.44 7.03 -6.84
CA ARG A 110 -6.74 7.12 -7.52
C ARG A 110 -6.70 6.56 -8.94
N ASN A 111 -5.52 6.37 -9.52
CA ASN A 111 -5.35 5.88 -10.88
C ASN A 111 -4.72 4.48 -10.87
N PRO A 112 -5.46 3.41 -11.22
CA PRO A 112 -4.91 2.06 -11.32
C PRO A 112 -4.33 1.74 -12.70
N LYS A 113 -4.34 2.69 -13.67
CA LYS A 113 -3.84 2.46 -15.03
C LYS A 113 -2.39 1.99 -15.03
N ASN A 114 -2.06 1.17 -16.04
CA ASN A 114 -0.72 0.64 -16.32
C ASN A 114 -0.11 -0.25 -15.23
N LEU A 115 -0.89 -0.66 -14.23
CA LEU A 115 -0.53 -1.71 -13.26
C LEU A 115 -1.05 -3.11 -13.67
N PHE A 116 -1.69 -3.24 -14.84
CA PHE A 116 -2.43 -4.43 -15.27
C PHE A 116 -3.35 -4.99 -14.16
N ALA A 117 -3.88 -4.07 -13.35
CA ALA A 117 -4.72 -4.38 -12.21
C ALA A 117 -6.05 -4.96 -12.67
N THR A 118 -6.48 -6.02 -11.98
CA THR A 118 -7.81 -6.58 -12.13
C THR A 118 -8.67 -6.16 -10.94
N LYS A 119 -9.99 -6.40 -10.97
CA LYS A 119 -10.87 -6.10 -9.82
C LYS A 119 -10.36 -6.68 -8.50
N GLU A 120 -9.70 -7.84 -8.54
CA GLU A 120 -9.12 -8.48 -7.35
C GLU A 120 -7.94 -7.71 -6.73
N ASN A 121 -7.35 -6.75 -7.44
CA ASN A 121 -6.28 -5.91 -6.93
C ASN A 121 -6.81 -4.60 -6.32
N LEU A 122 -8.09 -4.27 -6.54
CA LEU A 122 -8.68 -3.00 -6.14
C LEU A 122 -9.37 -3.15 -4.79
N PHE A 123 -9.00 -2.28 -3.85
CA PHE A 123 -9.53 -2.24 -2.49
C PHE A 123 -9.93 -0.82 -2.13
N GLU A 124 -10.81 -0.68 -1.15
CA GLU A 124 -11.07 0.57 -0.45
C GLU A 124 -10.81 0.42 1.04
N LEU A 125 -10.59 1.56 1.69
CA LEU A 125 -10.40 1.62 3.13
C LEU A 125 -11.77 1.65 3.82
N GLU A 126 -12.05 0.62 4.61
CA GLU A 126 -13.17 0.61 5.54
C GLU A 126 -12.71 1.19 6.89
N SER A 127 -13.45 2.17 7.40
CA SER A 127 -13.26 2.73 8.73
C SER A 127 -14.45 2.36 9.61
N LYS A 128 -14.19 1.70 10.75
CA LYS A 128 -15.21 1.29 11.71
C LYS A 128 -14.81 1.72 13.12
N LYS A 129 -15.72 2.38 13.83
CA LYS A 129 -15.54 2.67 15.26
C LYS A 129 -15.92 1.45 16.08
N ILE A 130 -15.01 0.97 16.92
CA ILE A 130 -15.19 -0.15 17.85
C ILE A 130 -14.79 0.36 19.23
N GLY A 131 -15.79 0.62 20.08
CA GLY A 131 -15.56 1.29 21.37
C GLY A 131 -14.93 2.68 21.16
N GLU A 132 -13.79 2.91 21.80
CA GLU A 132 -13.01 4.15 21.69
C GLU A 132 -12.05 4.17 20.49
N GLN A 133 -11.87 3.03 19.80
CA GLN A 133 -10.94 2.90 18.69
C GLN A 133 -11.62 3.04 17.33
N THR A 134 -10.90 3.62 16.38
CA THR A 134 -11.24 3.59 14.95
C THR A 134 -10.35 2.55 14.27
N VAL A 135 -10.96 1.54 13.67
CA VAL A 135 -10.28 0.43 13.01
C VAL A 135 -10.36 0.59 11.49
N PHE A 136 -9.20 0.68 10.86
CA PHE A 136 -9.02 0.70 9.43
C PHE A 136 -8.76 -0.70 8.89
N ARG A 137 -9.59 -1.14 7.95
CA ARG A 137 -9.46 -2.41 7.23
C ARG A 137 -9.49 -2.17 5.72
N ILE A 138 -8.91 -3.08 4.95
CA ILE A 138 -9.10 -3.08 3.50
C ILE A 138 -10.21 -4.06 3.11
N LYS A 139 -11.08 -3.65 2.20
CA LYS A 139 -12.11 -4.51 1.58
C LYS A 139 -12.08 -4.37 0.05
N PRO A 140 -12.51 -5.39 -0.72
CA PRO A 140 -12.57 -5.29 -2.17
C PRO A 140 -13.37 -4.06 -2.63
N TYR A 141 -12.87 -3.38 -3.66
CA TYR A 141 -13.53 -2.23 -4.28
C TYR A 141 -14.70 -2.70 -5.16
N MET A 142 -15.90 -2.14 -4.96
CA MET A 142 -17.13 -2.51 -5.69
C MET A 142 -17.26 -1.82 -7.04
#